data_AF-A0A5B8RW93-F1
#
_entry.id   AF-A0A5B8RW93-F1
#
_cell.length_a   1.000
_cell.length_b   1.000
_cell.length_c   1.000
_cell.angle_alpha   90.00
_cell.angle_beta   90.00
_cell.angle_gamma   90.00
#
_symmetry.space_group_name_H-M   'P 1'
#
loop_
_entity.id
_entity.type
_entity.pdbx_description
1 polymer ?
#
loop_
_entity_poly.entity_id
_entity_poly.type
_entity_poly.pdbx_seq_one_letter_code
_entity_poly.pdbx_strand_id
1 'polypeptide(L)'
;MNVTKKLRLGPLPKTESVKLIFACPASLRADLDRYAALHAQAYGEAVDATTLIPHMLEAFIAGDRGFKRSGSIQTEALRDARASADAGISDRPPP
;
A
#
# COMPACT_ATOMS: atom_id res chain seq x y z
N MET A 1 -25.93 31.05 20.67
CA MET A 1 -24.92 30.06 21.12
C MET A 1 -25.29 28.73 20.50
N ASN A 2 -24.58 28.31 19.45
CA ASN A 2 -24.96 27.12 18.67
C ASN A 2 -24.36 25.88 19.32
N VAL A 3 -25.21 25.08 19.97
CA VAL A 3 -24.84 23.80 20.57
C VAL A 3 -24.61 22.79 19.44
N THR A 4 -23.35 22.63 19.03
CA THR A 4 -22.95 21.57 18.11
C THR A 4 -23.12 20.22 18.81
N LYS A 5 -24.22 19.53 18.51
CA LYS A 5 -24.45 18.14 18.93
C LYS A 5 -23.31 17.28 18.38
N LYS A 6 -22.36 16.93 19.24
CA LYS A 6 -21.24 16.01 18.92
C LYS A 6 -21.86 14.65 18.58
N LEU A 7 -21.97 14.35 17.28
CA LEU A 7 -22.49 13.07 16.82
C LEU A 7 -21.59 11.96 17.38
N ARG A 8 -22.20 10.86 17.83
CA ARG A 8 -21.48 9.69 18.39
C ARG A 8 -20.59 9.02 17.34
N LEU A 9 -20.91 9.22 16.06
CA LEU A 9 -20.08 8.84 14.94
C LEU A 9 -19.14 10.02 14.64
N GLY A 10 -17.84 9.80 14.86
CA GLY A 10 -16.79 10.70 14.39
C GLY A 10 -16.78 10.79 12.87
N PRO A 11 -15.92 11.63 12.28
CA PRO A 11 -15.77 11.69 10.83
C PRO A 11 -15.51 10.29 10.27
N LEU A 12 -16.24 9.94 9.21
CA LEU A 12 -16.11 8.65 8.55
C LEU A 12 -14.71 8.51 7.93
N PRO A 13 -14.12 7.30 7.92
CA PRO A 13 -12.90 7.03 7.17
C PRO A 13 -13.07 7.45 5.71
N LYS A 14 -12.08 8.16 5.16
CA LYS A 14 -12.04 8.45 3.73
C LYS A 14 -11.53 7.20 3.01
N THR A 15 -12.39 6.55 2.26
CA THR A 15 -11.96 5.52 1.30
C THR A 15 -11.53 6.24 0.03
N GLU A 16 -10.22 6.32 -0.21
CA GLU A 16 -9.68 6.88 -1.45
C GLU A 16 -9.47 5.75 -2.46
N SER A 17 -10.09 5.88 -3.64
CA SER A 17 -9.88 4.98 -4.77
C SER A 17 -9.19 5.73 -5.90
N VAL A 18 -8.13 5.13 -6.44
CA VAL A 18 -7.36 5.71 -7.55
C VAL A 18 -7.60 4.86 -8.79
N LYS A 19 -8.12 5.49 -9.85
CA LYS A 19 -8.27 4.83 -11.16
C LYS A 19 -6.98 4.96 -11.96
N LEU A 20 -6.42 3.83 -12.38
CA LEU A 20 -5.25 3.76 -13.24
C LEU A 20 -5.65 3.26 -14.63
N ILE A 21 -5.06 3.84 -15.67
CA ILE A 21 -5.17 3.40 -17.06
C ILE A 21 -3.76 3.08 -17.54
N PHE A 22 -3.54 1.88 -18.07
CA PHE A 22 -2.25 1.49 -18.63
C PHE A 22 -2.46 0.78 -19.96
N ALA A 23 -1.48 0.92 -20.85
CA ALA A 23 -1.39 0.13 -22.07
C ALA A 23 -0.80 -1.24 -21.71
N CYS A 24 -1.44 -2.32 -22.15
CA CYS A 24 -0.90 -3.67 -22.02
C CYS A 24 -0.82 -4.34 -23.39
N PRO A 25 0.17 -5.23 -23.60
CA PRO A 25 0.20 -6.07 -24.80
C PRO A 25 -1.07 -6.92 -24.92
N ALA A 26 -1.55 -7.12 -26.16
CA ALA A 26 -2.74 -7.93 -26.42
C ALA A 26 -2.61 -9.37 -25.90
N SER A 27 -1.39 -9.94 -25.95
CA SER A 27 -1.10 -11.26 -25.38
C SER A 27 -1.35 -11.30 -23.87
N LEU A 28 -0.88 -10.30 -23.13
CA LEU A 28 -1.11 -10.21 -21.69
C LEU A 28 -2.60 -10.08 -21.36
N ARG A 29 -3.36 -9.29 -22.13
CA ARG A 29 -4.82 -9.19 -21.95
C ARG A 29 -5.50 -10.54 -22.11
N ALA A 30 -5.13 -11.32 -23.14
CA ALA A 30 -5.68 -12.64 -23.40
C ALA A 30 -5.32 -13.68 -22.32
N ASP A 31 -4.10 -13.61 -21.79
CA ASP A 31 -3.68 -14.48 -20.70
C ASP A 31 -4.42 -14.15 -19.40
N LEU A 32 -4.69 -12.87 -19.13
CA LEU A 32 -5.51 -12.44 -17.99
C LEU A 32 -6.97 -12.90 -18.12
N ASP A 33 -7.56 -12.83 -19.31
CA ASP A 33 -8.91 -13.39 -19.57
C ASP A 33 -8.95 -14.89 -19.31
N ARG A 34 -7.94 -15.63 -19.80
CA ARG A 34 -7.84 -17.07 -19.58
C ARG A 34 -7.70 -17.40 -18.10
N TYR A 35 -6.88 -16.64 -17.37
CA TYR A 35 -6.73 -16.82 -15.93
C TYR A 35 -8.06 -16.60 -15.20
N ALA A 36 -8.80 -15.55 -15.54
CA ALA A 36 -10.10 -15.26 -14.96
C ALA A 36 -11.11 -16.40 -15.21
N ALA A 37 -11.14 -16.95 -16.42
CA ALA A 37 -11.97 -18.11 -16.75
C ALA A 37 -11.59 -19.37 -15.96
N LEU A 38 -10.29 -19.61 -15.74
CA LEU A 38 -9.82 -20.74 -14.92
C LEU A 38 -10.16 -20.54 -13.44
N HIS A 39 -10.03 -19.32 -12.94
CA HIS A 39 -10.42 -18.97 -11.57
C HIS A 39 -11.92 -19.22 -11.36
N ALA A 40 -12.76 -18.83 -12.31
CA ALA A 40 -14.20 -19.09 -12.26
C ALA A 40 -14.53 -20.59 -12.24
N GLN A 41 -13.81 -21.40 -13.03
CA GLN A 41 -13.96 -22.85 -13.00
C GLN A 41 -13.55 -23.46 -11.65
N ALA A 42 -12.49 -22.94 -11.03
CA ALA A 42 -11.98 -23.46 -9.77
C ALA A 42 -12.86 -23.09 -8.55
N TYR A 43 -13.43 -21.88 -8.53
CA TYR A 43 -14.13 -21.34 -7.35
C TYR A 43 -15.64 -21.15 -7.57
N GLY A 44 -16.16 -21.43 -8.77
CA GLY A 44 -17.60 -21.36 -9.07
C GLY A 44 -18.15 -19.95 -9.26
N GLU A 45 -17.30 -18.92 -9.21
CA GLU A 45 -17.70 -17.52 -9.36
C GLU A 45 -17.02 -16.88 -10.57
N ALA A 46 -17.83 -16.39 -11.50
CA ALA A 46 -17.34 -15.66 -12.66
C ALA A 46 -16.74 -14.31 -12.23
N VAL A 47 -15.44 -14.15 -12.46
CA VAL A 47 -14.69 -12.92 -12.19
C VAL A 47 -14.05 -12.42 -13.48
N ASP A 48 -13.95 -11.10 -13.64
CA ASP A 48 -13.21 -10.48 -14.75
C ASP A 48 -11.75 -10.23 -14.37
N ALA A 49 -10.89 -10.16 -15.37
CA ALA A 49 -9.50 -9.75 -15.21
C ALA A 49 -9.36 -8.42 -14.46
N THR A 50 -10.22 -7.44 -14.72
CA THR A 50 -10.16 -6.13 -14.05
C THR A 50 -10.37 -6.20 -12.54
N THR A 51 -11.12 -7.18 -12.06
CA THR A 51 -11.31 -7.44 -10.63
C THR A 51 -10.10 -8.15 -10.02
N LEU A 52 -9.46 -9.06 -10.78
CA LEU A 52 -8.32 -9.83 -10.30
C LEU A 52 -7.01 -9.03 -10.29
N ILE A 53 -6.81 -8.12 -11.25
CA ILE A 53 -5.56 -7.36 -11.42
C ILE A 53 -5.14 -6.65 -10.12
N PRO A 54 -6.01 -5.89 -9.40
CA PRO A 54 -5.62 -5.25 -8.15
C PRO A 54 -5.07 -6.24 -7.11
N HIS A 55 -5.75 -7.39 -6.94
CA HIS A 55 -5.32 -8.42 -5.99
C HIS A 55 -4.01 -9.09 -6.40
N MET A 56 -3.83 -9.35 -7.69
CA MET A 56 -2.57 -9.89 -8.23
C MET A 56 -1.41 -8.94 -7.99
N LEU A 57 -1.60 -7.65 -8.25
CA LEU A 57 -0.58 -6.63 -8.05
C LEU A 57 -0.24 -6.44 -6.57
N GLU A 58 -1.24 -6.46 -5.69
CA GLU A 58 -1.03 -6.39 -4.25
C GLU A 58 -0.22 -7.60 -3.76
N ALA A 59 -0.60 -8.82 -4.17
CA ALA A 59 0.13 -10.04 -3.83
C ALA A 59 1.56 -10.02 -4.38
N PHE A 60 1.77 -9.51 -5.59
CA PHE A 60 3.09 -9.35 -6.19
C PHE A 60 3.98 -8.40 -5.38
N ILE A 61 3.50 -7.19 -5.06
CA ILE A 61 4.24 -6.21 -4.26
C ILE A 61 4.52 -6.73 -2.84
N ALA A 62 3.54 -7.41 -2.24
CA ALA A 62 3.71 -8.05 -0.94
C ALA A 62 4.70 -9.23 -0.99
N GLY A 63 4.83 -9.92 -2.12
CA GLY A 63 5.76 -11.04 -2.30
C GLY A 63 7.20 -10.61 -2.61
N ASP A 64 7.41 -9.41 -3.16
CA ASP A 64 8.72 -8.94 -3.62
C ASP A 64 9.63 -8.54 -2.44
N ARG A 65 10.49 -9.47 -2.03
CA ARG A 65 11.49 -9.25 -0.97
C ARG A 65 12.56 -8.21 -1.35
N GLY A 66 12.92 -8.11 -2.64
CA GLY A 66 13.88 -7.12 -3.13
C GLY A 66 13.33 -5.71 -3.02
N PHE A 67 12.05 -5.55 -3.36
CA PHE A 67 11.31 -4.30 -3.15
C PHE A 67 11.22 -3.94 -1.66
N LYS A 68 10.82 -4.90 -0.81
CA LYS A 68 10.71 -4.67 0.65
C LYS A 68 12.02 -4.24 1.30
N ARG A 69 13.15 -4.84 0.92
CA ARG A 69 14.48 -4.49 1.45
C ARG A 69 14.92 -3.08 1.06
N SER A 70 14.46 -2.58 -0.09
CA SER A 70 14.74 -1.22 -0.52
C SER A 70 13.93 -0.17 0.27
N GLY A 71 12.78 -0.56 0.82
CA GLY A 71 11.96 0.29 1.71
C GLY A 71 12.53 0.43 3.14
N SER A 72 13.26 -0.57 3.63
CA SER A 72 13.90 -0.49 4.96
C SER A 72 15.12 0.45 4.98
N ILE A 73 15.81 0.64 3.84
CA ILE A 73 16.97 1.53 3.77
C ILE A 73 16.59 2.99 4.09
N GLN A 74 15.41 3.45 3.68
CA GLN A 74 14.95 4.80 4.00
C GLN A 74 14.54 4.95 5.47
N THR A 75 13.94 3.90 6.06
CA THR A 75 13.48 3.96 7.45
C THR A 75 14.61 3.78 8.47
N GLU A 76 15.69 3.07 8.12
CA GLU A 76 16.89 3.00 8.96
C GLU A 76 17.73 4.28 8.88
N ALA A 77 17.91 4.87 7.69
CA ALA A 77 18.60 6.16 7.55
C ALA A 77 17.91 7.29 8.36
N LEU A 78 16.57 7.29 8.42
CA LEU A 78 15.79 8.21 9.25
C LEU A 78 15.88 7.91 10.76
N ARG A 79 16.07 6.64 11.16
CA ARG A 79 16.26 6.24 12.56
C ARG A 79 17.65 6.63 13.07
N ASP A 80 18.69 6.38 12.27
CA ASP A 80 20.07 6.71 12.62
C ASP A 80 20.30 8.24 12.71
N ALA A 81 19.65 9.00 11.82
CA ALA A 81 19.66 10.47 11.89
C ALA A 81 18.98 11.00 13.16
N ARG A 82 17.92 10.34 13.63
CA ARG A 82 17.18 10.74 14.84
C ARG A 82 17.89 10.32 16.14
N ALA A 83 18.59 9.18 16.14
CA ALA A 83 19.43 8.75 17.26
C ALA A 83 20.67 9.66 17.44
N SER A 84 21.24 10.15 16.34
CA SER A 84 22.39 11.06 16.38
C SER A 84 22.04 12.46 16.90
N ALA A 85 20.79 12.91 16.76
CA ALA A 85 20.33 14.22 17.26
C ALA A 85 20.06 14.22 18.78
N ASP A 86 19.73 13.06 19.37
CA ASP A 86 19.43 12.92 20.80
C ASP A 86 20.69 12.82 21.67
N ALA A 87 21.81 12.36 21.10
CA ALA A 87 23.09 12.22 21.81
C ALA A 87 23.87 13.55 21.99
N GLY A 88 23.36 14.68 21.47
CA GLY A 88 24.09 15.95 21.41
C GLY A 88 23.86 16.96 22.54
N ILE A 89 23.01 16.66 23.54
CA ILE A 89 22.66 17.61 24.62
C ILE A 89 22.97 17.00 25.99
N SER A 90 24.22 16.61 26.25
CA SER A 90 24.69 16.42 27.62
C SER A 90 26.22 16.35 27.71
N ASP A 91 26.91 17.47 27.43
CA ASP A 91 28.08 17.81 28.25
C ASP A 91 28.56 19.23 27.92
N ARG A 92 28.29 20.17 28.84
CA ARG A 92 29.11 21.38 28.94
C ARG A 92 29.52 21.51 30.41
N PRO A 93 30.78 21.22 30.76
CA PRO A 93 31.25 21.42 32.11
C PRO A 93 31.44 22.93 32.37
N PRO A 94 31.17 23.40 33.59
CA PRO A 94 31.42 24.79 33.95
C PRO A 94 32.92 25.03 34.16
N PRO A 95 33.41 26.21 33.73
CA PRO A 95 34.20 27.02 34.65
C PRO A 95 33.56 28.38 34.94
#